data_AF-A0A644YMW1-F1
#
_entry.id   AF-A0A644YMW1-F1
#
_cell.length_a   1.000
_cell.length_b   1.000
_cell.length_c   1.000
_cell.angle_alpha   90.00
_cell.angle_beta   90.00
_cell.angle_gamma   90.00
#
_symmetry.space_group_name_H-M   'P 1'
#
loop_
_entity.id
_entity.type
_entity.pdbx_description
1 polymer ?
#
loop_
_entity_poly.entity_id
_entity_poly.type
_entity_poly.pdbx_seq_one_letter_code
_entity_poly.pdbx_strand_id
1 'polypeptide(L)'
;MLAILRAAFFISLLLAAAVSDLKSRTIPYSVCILLALTGLIYFSPVRLWGPILAVPFFLASGFQRGGAGDTMLVAASCLTLGLFSGALGLMLGLSVFCLYWLAEAFVRKLRQKEKKVSYPLAPFLAAGFIAAYFI
;
A
#
# COMPACT_ATOMS: atom_id res chain seq x y z
N MET A 1 -3.54 -17.39 18.86
CA MET A 1 -4.47 -16.27 19.12
C MET A 1 -3.90 -14.93 18.67
N LEU A 2 -2.74 -14.48 19.16
CA LEU A 2 -2.18 -13.16 18.80
C LEU A 2 -1.85 -13.00 17.30
N ALA A 3 -1.46 -14.08 16.60
CA ALA A 3 -1.18 -14.00 15.15
C ALA A 3 -2.44 -13.73 14.31
N ILE A 4 -3.57 -14.32 14.70
CA ILE A 4 -4.89 -14.11 14.08
C ILE A 4 -5.35 -12.67 14.36
N LEU A 5 -5.16 -12.20 15.59
CA LEU A 5 -5.48 -10.82 15.97
C LEU A 5 -4.67 -9.82 15.15
N ARG A 6 -3.36 -10.04 15.00
CA ARG A 6 -2.49 -9.23 14.16
C ARG A 6 -2.94 -9.23 12.70
N ALA A 7 -3.28 -10.40 12.15
CA ALA A 7 -3.78 -10.51 10.78
C ALA A 7 -5.09 -9.73 10.60
N ALA A 8 -6.04 -9.90 11.52
CA ALA A 8 -7.32 -9.21 11.48
C ALA A 8 -7.16 -7.68 11.55
N PHE A 9 -6.32 -7.17 12.45
CA PHE A 9 -5.99 -5.73 12.52
C PHE A 9 -5.30 -5.26 11.25
N PHE A 10 -4.30 -6.00 10.76
CA PHE A 10 -3.58 -5.63 9.55
C PHE A 10 -4.50 -5.50 8.33
N ILE A 11 -5.33 -6.53 8.09
CA ILE A 11 -6.27 -6.56 6.96
C ILE A 11 -7.33 -5.47 7.10
N SER A 12 -7.94 -5.32 8.28
CA SER A 12 -8.98 -4.29 8.51
C SER A 12 -8.45 -2.87 8.32
N LEU A 13 -7.23 -2.58 8.78
CA LEU A 13 -6.59 -1.28 8.60
C LEU A 13 -6.24 -1.01 7.13
N LEU A 14 -5.74 -2.01 6.40
CA LEU A 14 -5.49 -1.87 4.95
C LEU A 14 -6.78 -1.62 4.17
N LEU A 15 -7.86 -2.33 4.50
CA LEU A 15 -9.18 -2.09 3.91
C LEU A 15 -9.70 -0.69 4.24
N ALA A 16 -9.54 -0.24 5.49
CA ALA A 16 -9.90 1.12 5.89
C ALA A 16 -9.12 2.17 5.08
N ALA A 17 -7.81 2.00 4.93
CA ALA A 17 -6.98 2.88 4.09
C ALA A 17 -7.46 2.90 2.63
N ALA A 18 -7.74 1.73 2.05
CA ALA A 18 -8.24 1.61 0.68
C ALA A 18 -9.60 2.30 0.49
N VAL A 19 -10.54 2.11 1.43
CA VAL A 19 -11.86 2.75 1.39
C VAL A 19 -11.76 4.26 1.55
N SER A 20 -10.91 4.75 2.48
CA SER A 20 -10.65 6.17 2.66
C SER A 20 -10.04 6.80 1.41
N ASP A 21 -9.09 6.12 0.76
CA ASP A 21 -8.46 6.59 -0.48
C ASP A 21 -9.46 6.63 -1.66
N LEU A 22 -10.36 5.64 -1.77
CA LEU A 22 -11.45 5.67 -2.76
C LEU A 22 -12.42 6.82 -2.53
N LYS A 23 -12.84 7.04 -1.27
CA LYS A 23 -13.91 7.98 -0.93
C LYS A 23 -13.42 9.42 -0.91
N SER A 24 -12.24 9.65 -0.36
CA SER A 24 -11.74 10.98 -0.02
C SER A 24 -10.39 11.30 -0.67
N ARG A 25 -9.75 10.36 -1.37
CA ARG A 25 -8.40 10.48 -1.92
C ARG A 25 -7.36 10.93 -0.88
N THR A 26 -7.58 10.50 0.36
CA THR A 26 -6.71 10.81 1.49
C THR A 26 -6.51 9.54 2.30
N ILE A 27 -5.25 9.29 2.66
CA ILE A 27 -4.88 8.20 3.55
C ILE A 27 -4.70 8.81 4.94
N PRO A 28 -5.58 8.47 5.91
CA PRO A 28 -5.48 9.03 7.25
C PRO A 28 -4.22 8.50 7.96
N TYR A 29 -3.38 9.42 8.47
CA TYR A 29 -2.15 9.06 9.17
C TYR A 29 -2.38 8.15 10.39
N SER A 30 -3.55 8.25 11.03
CA SER A 30 -3.96 7.35 12.11
C SER A 30 -3.93 5.87 11.70
N VAL A 31 -4.32 5.54 10.46
CA VAL A 31 -4.30 4.15 9.98
C VAL A 31 -2.87 3.67 9.80
N CYS A 32 -1.97 4.51 9.28
CA CYS A 32 -0.54 4.18 9.16
C CYS A 32 0.11 3.96 10.53
N ILE A 33 -0.22 4.79 11.52
CA ILE A 33 0.28 4.63 12.89
C ILE A 33 -0.22 3.30 13.49
N LEU A 34 -1.52 3.00 13.35
CA LEU A 34 -2.10 1.75 13.85
C LEU A 34 -1.51 0.52 13.14
N LEU A 35 -1.20 0.61 11.84
CA LEU A 35 -0.49 -0.44 11.11
C LEU A 35 0.90 -0.67 11.70
N ALA A 36 1.68 0.39 11.91
CA ALA A 36 3.00 0.28 12.53
C ALA A 36 2.94 -0.37 13.93
N LEU A 37 1.95 0.03 14.74
CA LEU A 37 1.68 -0.59 16.06
C LEU A 37 1.31 -2.07 15.93
N THR A 38 0.52 -2.44 14.92
CA THR A 38 0.20 -3.85 14.62
C THR A 38 1.46 -4.65 14.30
N GLY A 39 2.46 -4.04 13.66
CA GLY A 39 3.76 -4.66 13.38
C GLY A 39 4.64 -4.88 14.61
N LEU A 40 4.43 -4.11 15.67
CA LEU A 40 5.10 -4.29 16.98
C LEU A 40 4.52 -5.47 17.76
N ILE A 41 3.29 -5.91 17.45
CA ILE A 41 2.72 -7.16 17.95
C ILE A 41 3.51 -8.32 17.30
N TYR A 42 4.26 -9.07 18.11
CA TYR A 42 5.34 -9.98 17.69
C TYR A 42 6.56 -9.32 17.08
N PHE A 43 7.11 -8.27 17.69
CA PHE A 43 8.30 -7.58 17.18
C PHE A 43 9.45 -8.54 16.80
N SER A 44 10.06 -8.29 15.64
CA SER A 44 11.31 -8.93 15.23
C SER A 44 12.20 -7.83 14.63
N PRO A 45 13.47 -7.72 15.07
CA PRO A 45 14.38 -6.67 14.60
C PRO A 45 14.57 -6.69 13.09
N VAL A 46 14.49 -7.87 12.47
CA VAL A 46 14.62 -8.04 11.01
C VAL A 46 13.55 -7.25 10.24
N ARG A 47 12.37 -7.02 10.83
CA ARG A 47 11.27 -6.30 10.18
C ARG A 47 11.45 -4.78 10.16
N LEU A 48 12.39 -4.23 10.94
CA LEU A 48 12.76 -2.81 10.89
C LEU A 48 13.37 -2.41 9.54
N TRP A 49 13.84 -3.37 8.74
CA TRP A 49 14.30 -3.11 7.38
C TRP A 49 13.16 -2.88 6.40
N GLY A 50 11.94 -3.32 6.70
CA GLY A 50 10.78 -3.20 5.80
C GLY A 50 10.50 -1.78 5.29
N PRO A 51 10.48 -0.74 6.15
CA PRO A 51 10.29 0.66 5.75
C PRO A 51 11.24 1.18 4.68
N ILE A 52 12.40 0.55 4.46
CA ILE A 52 13.33 0.97 3.40
C ILE A 52 12.68 0.91 2.01
N LEU A 53 11.68 0.05 1.83
CA LEU A 53 10.92 -0.06 0.59
C LEU A 53 10.05 1.17 0.29
N ALA A 54 9.79 2.03 1.29
CA ALA A 54 9.09 3.29 1.10
C ALA A 54 10.00 4.42 0.60
N VAL A 55 11.32 4.27 0.64
CA VAL A 55 12.29 5.28 0.17
C VAL A 55 12.01 5.76 -1.26
N PRO A 56 11.80 4.89 -2.27
CA PRO A 56 11.49 5.36 -3.62
C PRO A 56 10.18 6.18 -3.68
N PHE A 57 9.18 5.82 -2.88
CA PHE A 57 7.92 6.57 -2.78
C PHE A 57 8.11 7.92 -2.09
N PHE A 58 8.92 7.96 -1.04
CA PHE A 58 9.27 9.20 -0.35
C PHE A 58 9.99 10.18 -1.29
N LEU A 59 10.98 9.69 -2.04
CA LEU A 59 11.67 10.48 -3.06
C LEU A 59 10.68 10.97 -4.12
N ALA A 60 9.81 10.10 -4.63
CA ALA A 60 8.78 10.49 -5.60
C ALA A 60 7.81 11.54 -5.06
N SER A 61 7.43 11.46 -3.79
CA SER A 61 6.58 12.44 -3.11
C SER A 61 7.26 13.80 -3.01
N GLY A 62 8.57 13.85 -2.73
CA GLY A 62 9.35 15.09 -2.70
C GLY A 62 9.39 15.81 -4.05
N PHE A 63 9.32 15.08 -5.16
CA PHE A 63 9.21 15.63 -6.52
C PHE A 63 7.77 15.94 -6.96
N GLN A 64 6.80 16.00 -6.04
CA GLN A 64 5.36 16.20 -6.33
C GLN A 64 4.74 15.14 -7.25
N ARG A 65 5.37 13.96 -7.37
CA ARG A 65 4.93 12.85 -8.23
C ARG A 65 4.34 11.67 -7.47
N GLY A 66 4.29 11.73 -6.13
CA GLY A 66 3.78 10.67 -5.27
C GLY A 66 2.98 11.21 -4.09
N GLY A 67 2.09 10.36 -3.55
CA GLY A 67 1.32 10.66 -2.35
C GLY A 67 2.15 10.40 -1.09
N ALA A 68 2.25 11.41 -0.22
CA ALA A 68 2.84 11.25 1.12
C ALA A 68 2.10 10.16 1.93
N GLY A 69 0.78 10.04 1.71
CA GLY A 69 -0.05 8.98 2.29
C GLY A 69 0.38 7.58 1.86
N ASP A 70 0.59 7.36 0.55
CA ASP A 70 1.00 6.05 0.02
C ASP A 70 2.37 5.65 0.57
N THR A 71 3.28 6.63 0.67
CA THR A 71 4.62 6.42 1.25
C THR A 71 4.51 5.93 2.69
N MET A 72 3.68 6.57 3.52
CA MET A 72 3.49 6.15 4.91
C MET A 72 2.77 4.79 5.01
N LEU A 73 1.82 4.52 4.11
CA LEU A 73 1.12 3.25 4.06
C LEU A 73 2.09 2.10 3.74
N VAL A 74 2.98 2.29 2.75
CA VAL A 74 4.04 1.34 2.40
C VAL A 74 4.99 1.15 3.58
N ALA A 75 5.47 2.24 4.19
CA ALA A 75 6.40 2.16 5.32
C ALA A 75 5.79 1.36 6.50
N ALA A 76 4.56 1.68 6.89
CA ALA A 76 3.87 1.01 7.97
C ALA A 76 3.56 -0.46 7.65
N SER A 77 3.10 -0.75 6.43
CA SER A 77 2.78 -2.11 6.00
C SER A 77 4.02 -2.98 5.92
N CYS A 78 5.12 -2.49 5.34
CA CYS A 78 6.38 -3.21 5.27
C CYS A 78 7.06 -3.34 6.64
N LEU A 79 6.84 -2.43 7.58
CA LEU A 79 7.25 -2.63 8.99
C LEU A 79 6.54 -3.83 9.61
N THR A 80 5.26 -4.03 9.29
CA THR A 80 4.53 -5.20 9.77
C THR A 80 4.96 -6.48 9.06
N LEU A 81 5.06 -6.48 7.73
CA LEU A 81 5.36 -7.67 6.92
C LEU A 81 6.84 -8.07 6.97
N GLY A 82 7.74 -7.11 7.16
CA GLY A 82 9.17 -7.26 6.95
C GLY A 82 9.60 -6.98 5.51
N LEU A 83 10.90 -7.08 5.25
CA LEU A 83 11.49 -6.69 3.96
C LEU A 83 11.04 -7.59 2.81
N PHE A 84 11.17 -8.91 2.94
CA PHE A 84 10.88 -9.84 1.83
C PHE A 84 9.39 -9.91 1.49
N SER A 85 8.54 -10.21 2.49
CA SER A 85 7.08 -10.23 2.29
C SER A 85 6.55 -8.84 1.92
N GLY A 86 7.12 -7.76 2.47
CA GLY A 86 6.80 -6.40 2.06
C GLY A 86 7.14 -6.12 0.59
N ALA A 87 8.31 -6.57 0.12
CA ALA A 87 8.72 -6.42 -1.28
C ALA A 87 7.81 -7.22 -2.21
N LEU A 88 7.49 -8.47 -1.86
CA LEU A 88 6.54 -9.28 -2.62
C LEU A 88 5.16 -8.60 -2.71
N GLY A 89 4.65 -8.09 -1.59
CA GLY A 89 3.37 -7.40 -1.56
C GLY A 89 3.37 -6.12 -2.40
N LEU A 90 4.46 -5.34 -2.36
CA LEU A 90 4.63 -4.19 -3.23
C LEU A 90 4.66 -4.57 -4.71
N MET A 91 5.43 -5.60 -5.08
CA MET A 91 5.50 -6.09 -6.45
C MET A 91 4.12 -6.52 -6.93
N LEU A 92 3.39 -7.33 -6.15
CA LEU A 92 2.04 -7.76 -6.49
C LEU A 92 1.09 -6.57 -6.65
N GLY A 93 1.07 -5.64 -5.68
CA GLY A 93 0.18 -4.47 -5.73
C GLY A 93 0.47 -3.57 -6.94
N LEU A 94 1.75 -3.29 -7.21
CA LEU A 94 2.16 -2.47 -8.36
C LEU A 94 1.93 -3.18 -9.70
N SER A 95 2.10 -4.50 -9.78
CA SER A 95 1.78 -5.28 -10.97
C SER A 95 0.30 -5.18 -11.31
N VAL A 96 -0.58 -5.34 -10.32
CA VAL A 96 -2.04 -5.19 -10.53
C VAL A 96 -2.38 -3.76 -10.95
N PHE A 97 -1.78 -2.76 -10.31
CA PHE A 97 -1.96 -1.36 -10.68
C PHE A 97 -1.51 -1.08 -12.13
N CYS A 98 -0.35 -1.61 -12.54
CA CYS A 98 0.17 -1.45 -13.90
C CYS A 98 -0.75 -2.09 -14.94
N LEU A 99 -1.24 -3.31 -14.69
CA LEU A 99 -2.20 -3.98 -15.57
C LEU A 99 -3.51 -3.20 -15.69
N TYR A 100 -4.03 -2.69 -14.57
CA TYR A 100 -5.21 -1.83 -14.57
C TYR A 100 -4.98 -0.58 -15.41
N TRP A 101 -3.88 0.13 -15.17
CA TRP A 101 -3.53 1.34 -15.90
C TRP A 101 -3.37 1.09 -17.40
N LEU A 102 -2.72 -0.01 -17.81
CA LEU A 102 -2.56 -0.39 -19.21
C LEU A 102 -3.89 -0.70 -19.88
N ALA A 103 -4.75 -1.49 -19.23
CA ALA A 103 -6.08 -1.80 -19.75
C ALA A 103 -6.92 -0.52 -19.92
N GLU A 104 -6.83 0.38 -18.95
CA GLU A 104 -7.58 1.63 -18.95
C GLU A 104 -7.04 2.62 -20.00
N ALA A 105 -5.72 2.70 -20.18
CA ALA A 105 -5.08 3.45 -21.25
C ALA A 105 -5.48 2.92 -22.64
N PHE A 106 -5.55 1.60 -22.81
CA PHE A 106 -6.00 0.97 -24.06
C PHE A 106 -7.46 1.31 -24.37
N VAL A 107 -8.36 1.17 -23.38
CA VAL A 107 -9.78 1.54 -23.53
C VAL A 107 -9.96 3.02 -23.84
N ARG A 108 -9.15 3.90 -23.24
CA ARG A 108 -9.17 5.34 -23.55
C ARG A 108 -8.73 5.66 -24.95
N LYS A 109 -7.67 5.00 -25.43
CA LYS A 109 -7.19 5.14 -26.81
C LYS A 109 -8.28 4.75 -27.80
N LEU A 110 -9.04 3.69 -27.51
CA LEU A 110 -10.20 3.28 -28.30
C LEU A 110 -11.37 4.27 -28.22
N ARG A 111 -11.58 4.93 -27.07
CA ARG A 111 -12.70 5.85 -26.83
C ARG A 111 -12.39 7.33 -27.12
N GLN A 112 -11.18 7.66 -27.59
CA GLN A 112 -10.71 9.04 -27.82
C GLN A 112 -10.97 10.00 -26.64
N LYS A 113 -10.85 9.53 -25.39
CA LYS A 113 -11.07 10.36 -24.19
C LYS A 113 -9.73 10.70 -23.51
N GLU A 114 -9.42 11.99 -23.40
CA GLU A 114 -8.17 12.51 -22.80
C GLU A 114 -8.31 13.08 -21.38
N LYS A 115 -9.29 12.65 -20.58
CA LYS A 115 -9.37 13.14 -19.18
C LYS A 115 -8.26 12.53 -18.35
N LYS A 116 -7.27 13.32 -17.88
CA LYS A 116 -6.32 12.86 -16.84
C LYS A 116 -7.10 12.49 -15.57
N VAL A 117 -7.14 11.20 -15.23
CA VAL A 117 -7.74 10.72 -13.98
C VAL A 117 -6.61 10.25 -13.09
N SER A 118 -6.53 10.80 -11.89
CA SER A 118 -5.66 10.30 -10.83
C SER A 118 -6.33 9.09 -10.17
N TYR A 119 -5.62 7.97 -10.08
CA TYR A 119 -6.12 6.74 -9.49
C TYR A 119 -5.64 6.57 -8.04
N PRO A 120 -6.53 6.17 -7.13
CA PRO A 120 -6.14 5.81 -5.76
C PRO A 120 -5.22 4.59 -5.79
N LEU A 121 -4.01 4.70 -5.25
CA LEU A 121 -3.00 3.63 -5.26
C LEU A 121 -3.16 2.69 -4.05
N ALA A 122 -3.65 3.21 -2.92
CA ALA A 122 -3.82 2.45 -1.68
C ALA A 122 -4.60 1.12 -1.81
N PRO A 123 -5.66 1.01 -2.63
CA PRO A 123 -6.40 -0.25 -2.81
C PRO A 123 -5.56 -1.36 -3.44
N PHE A 124 -4.71 -0.99 -4.41
CA PHE A 124 -3.82 -1.93 -5.07
C PHE A 124 -2.69 -2.38 -4.13
N LEU A 125 -2.13 -1.43 -3.38
CA LEU A 125 -1.18 -1.70 -2.30
C LEU A 125 -1.77 -2.63 -1.23
N ALA A 126 -3.01 -2.36 -0.79
CA ALA A 126 -3.72 -3.18 0.18
C ALA A 126 -3.89 -4.62 -0.32
N ALA A 127 -4.35 -4.81 -1.56
CA ALA A 127 -4.50 -6.14 -2.14
C ALA A 127 -3.16 -6.90 -2.19
N GLY A 128 -2.08 -6.24 -2.63
CA GLY A 128 -0.75 -6.84 -2.68
C GLY A 128 -0.20 -7.22 -1.30
N PHE A 129 -0.32 -6.33 -0.31
CA PHE A 129 0.13 -6.58 1.06
C PHE A 129 -0.70 -7.64 1.78
N ILE A 130 -2.02 -7.69 1.55
CA ILE A 130 -2.87 -8.76 2.09
C ILE A 130 -2.43 -10.10 1.51
N ALA A 131 -2.22 -10.19 0.19
CA ALA A 131 -1.74 -11.41 -0.44
C ALA A 131 -0.40 -11.86 0.14
N ALA A 132 0.57 -10.94 0.26
CA ALA A 132 1.89 -11.24 0.80
C ALA A 132 1.91 -11.55 2.30
N TYR A 133 0.86 -11.23 3.05
CA TYR A 133 0.73 -11.64 4.44
C TYR A 133 0.50 -13.16 4.59
N PHE A 134 -0.10 -13.80 3.58
CA PHE A 134 -0.47 -15.21 3.59
C PHE A 134 0.50 -16.12 2.83
N ILE A 135 1.54 -15.56 2.19
CA ILE A 135 2.61 -16.29 1.51
C ILE A 135 3.78 -16.45 2.48
#